data_AF-A0A914XLJ4-F1
#
_entry.id   AF-A0A914XLJ4-F1
#
_cell.length_a   1.000
_cell.length_b   1.000
_cell.length_c   1.000
_cell.angle_alpha   90.00
_cell.angle_beta   90.00
_cell.angle_gamma   90.00
#
_symmetry.space_group_name_H-M   'P 1'
#
loop_
_entity.id
_entity.type
_entity.pdbx_description
1 polymer ?
#
loop_
_entity_poly.entity_id
_entity_poly.type
_entity_poly.pdbx_seq_one_letter_code
_entity_poly.pdbx_strand_id
1 'polypeptide(L)'
;MKITIWTSKTNQYGQSEQRPIRRSQDSSSSSDFFCPVTNMELWLARVPKSRHVFPNLSSAGKRATNHMSADCVRSESWQVLTTCGIIQALTTHLFQGGAATTATERGVPAWAVMAAGCWKSLGGFQ
;
A
#
# COMPACT_ATOMS: atom_id res chain seq x y z
N MET A 1 -11.40 -8.12 0.55
CA MET A 1 -11.39 -7.10 1.62
C MET A 1 -11.77 -5.74 1.01
N LYS A 2 -12.28 -4.79 1.79
CA LYS A 2 -12.53 -3.41 1.33
C LYS A 2 -11.93 -2.42 2.32
N ILE A 3 -11.46 -1.28 1.83
CA ILE A 3 -11.05 -0.14 2.65
C ILE A 3 -12.00 1.03 2.40
N THR A 4 -12.31 1.75 3.47
CA THR A 4 -13.05 3.02 3.38
C THR A 4 -12.07 4.17 3.54
N ILE A 5 -12.01 5.02 2.54
CA ILE A 5 -11.21 6.24 2.52
C ILE A 5 -12.13 7.39 2.93
N TRP A 6 -12.01 7.82 4.18
CA TRP A 6 -12.79 8.94 4.73
C TRP A 6 -12.29 10.30 4.24
N THR A 7 -10.99 10.41 3.98
CA THR A 7 -10.35 11.65 3.54
C THR A 7 -9.28 11.30 2.52
N SER A 8 -9.28 12.00 1.38
CA SER A 8 -8.25 11.85 0.36
C SER A 8 -7.62 13.20 0.02
N LYS A 9 -6.47 13.19 -0.65
CA LYS A 9 -5.77 14.42 -1.07
C LYS A 9 -6.66 15.33 -1.93
N THR A 10 -7.56 14.75 -2.71
CA THR A 10 -8.45 15.47 -3.64
C THR A 10 -9.88 15.57 -3.15
N ASN A 11 -10.23 14.88 -2.05
CA ASN A 11 -11.55 14.84 -1.47
C ASN A 11 -11.43 14.96 0.06
N GLN A 12 -11.11 16.16 0.54
CA GLN A 12 -10.88 16.43 1.96
C GLN A 12 -12.18 16.56 2.77
N TYR A 13 -13.29 16.92 2.12
CA TYR A 13 -14.58 17.21 2.76
C TYR A 13 -15.79 16.51 2.14
N GLY A 14 -15.60 15.70 1.09
CA GLY A 14 -16.69 15.00 0.42
C GLY A 14 -16.95 13.61 1.01
N GLN A 15 -17.79 12.84 0.32
CA GLN A 15 -18.22 11.54 0.81
C GLN A 15 -17.07 10.53 0.86
N SER A 16 -17.14 9.64 1.85
CA SER A 16 -16.18 8.54 1.97
C SER A 16 -16.26 7.62 0.75
N GLU A 17 -15.11 7.21 0.23
CA GLU A 17 -15.01 6.31 -0.91
C GLU A 17 -14.62 4.91 -0.44
N GLN A 18 -15.20 3.87 -1.03
CA GLN A 18 -14.75 2.50 -0.80
C GLN A 18 -13.83 2.03 -1.92
N ARG A 19 -12.68 1.44 -1.56
CA ARG A 19 -11.80 0.77 -2.53
C ARG A 19 -11.68 -0.72 -2.20
N PRO A 20 -11.91 -1.61 -3.19
CA PRO A 20 -11.72 -3.04 -2.97
C PRO A 20 -10.23 -3.39 -2.97
N ILE A 21 -9.82 -4.27 -2.04
CA ILE A 21 -8.54 -4.97 -2.11
C ILE A 21 -8.85 -6.38 -2.61
N ARG A 22 -8.41 -6.66 -3.84
CA ARG A 22 -8.64 -7.95 -4.51
C ARG A 22 -7.66 -9.00 -3.94
N ARG A 23 -8.16 -10.23 -3.73
CA ARG A 23 -7.30 -11.39 -3.51
C ARG A 23 -6.54 -11.68 -4.81
N SER A 24 -5.28 -12.10 -4.70
CA SER A 24 -4.55 -12.62 -5.87
C SER A 24 -5.30 -13.85 -6.40
N GLN A 25 -5.46 -13.96 -7.72
CA GLN A 25 -6.16 -15.08 -8.36
C GLN A 25 -5.21 -16.17 -8.85
N ASP A 26 -3.90 -15.89 -8.87
CA ASP A 26 -2.89 -16.89 -9.21
C ASP A 26 -2.92 -17.95 -8.11
N SER A 27 -3.39 -19.14 -8.42
CA SER A 27 -3.68 -20.24 -7.47
C SER A 27 -2.56 -21.27 -7.40
N SER A 28 -1.38 -20.95 -7.95
CA SER A 28 -0.17 -21.72 -7.69
C SER A 28 0.23 -21.54 -6.23
N SER A 29 0.46 -22.63 -5.50
CA SER A 29 0.74 -22.69 -4.05
C SER A 29 1.83 -21.76 -3.49
N SER A 30 2.62 -21.10 -4.34
CA SER A 30 3.60 -20.07 -3.97
C SER A 30 3.04 -18.62 -3.94
N SER A 31 1.82 -18.38 -4.44
CA SER A 31 1.27 -17.03 -4.62
C SER A 31 0.63 -16.42 -3.36
N ASP A 32 0.27 -17.27 -2.38
CA ASP A 32 -0.44 -16.83 -1.18
C ASP A 32 0.39 -15.87 -0.33
N PHE A 33 1.72 -16.01 -0.36
CA PHE A 33 2.67 -15.10 0.29
C PHE A 33 2.63 -13.68 -0.28
N PHE A 34 2.22 -13.51 -1.54
CA PHE A 34 2.13 -12.20 -2.19
C PHE A 34 0.71 -11.67 -2.26
N CYS A 35 -0.29 -12.41 -1.77
CA CYS A 35 -1.66 -11.96 -1.74
C CYS A 35 -1.82 -10.84 -0.69
N PRO A 36 -2.20 -9.61 -1.09
CA PRO A 36 -2.30 -8.49 -0.15
C PRO A 36 -3.40 -8.73 0.89
N VAL A 37 -4.48 -9.42 0.52
CA VAL A 37 -5.58 -9.74 1.46
C VAL A 37 -5.12 -10.76 2.50
N THR A 38 -4.43 -11.83 2.09
CA THR A 38 -3.92 -12.86 3.01
C THR A 38 -2.92 -12.25 3.99
N ASN A 39 -1.97 -11.44 3.49
CA ASN A 39 -1.01 -10.72 4.35
C ASN A 39 -1.72 -9.78 5.34
N MET A 40 -2.76 -9.08 4.89
CA MET A 40 -3.51 -8.17 5.74
C MET A 40 -4.31 -8.91 6.83
N GLU A 41 -4.91 -10.05 6.51
CA GLU A 41 -5.62 -10.90 7.48
C GLU A 41 -4.65 -11.44 8.53
N LEU A 42 -3.47 -11.91 8.12
CA LEU A 42 -2.41 -12.38 9.02
C LEU A 42 -1.88 -11.25 9.93
N TRP A 43 -1.73 -10.05 9.40
CA TRP A 43 -1.33 -8.87 10.18
C TRP A 43 -2.39 -8.51 11.23
N LEU A 44 -3.66 -8.40 10.83
CA LEU A 44 -4.76 -8.04 11.74
C LEU A 44 -4.97 -9.05 12.86
N ALA A 45 -4.63 -10.32 12.63
CA ALA A 45 -4.67 -11.36 13.65
C ALA A 45 -3.57 -11.23 14.72
N ARG A 46 -2.44 -10.56 14.40
CA ARG A 46 -1.24 -10.48 15.27
C ARG A 46 -1.00 -9.09 15.85
N VAL A 47 -1.46 -8.04 15.17
CA VAL A 47 -1.22 -6.66 15.57
C VAL A 47 -1.91 -6.37 16.93
N PRO A 48 -1.26 -5.62 17.84
CA PRO A 48 -1.92 -5.16 19.06
C PRO A 48 -3.20 -4.37 18.74
N LYS A 49 -4.22 -4.50 19.60
CA LYS A 49 -5.47 -3.75 19.45
C LYS A 49 -5.19 -2.25 19.36
N SER A 50 -5.51 -1.66 18.21
CA SER A 50 -5.37 -0.23 17.94
C SER A 50 -6.53 0.27 17.08
N ARG A 51 -6.81 1.56 17.15
CA ARG A 51 -7.72 2.26 16.21
C ARG A 51 -7.10 2.43 14.83
N HIS A 52 -5.78 2.24 14.72
CA HIS A 52 -5.04 2.35 13.47
C HIS A 52 -4.73 0.96 12.95
N VAL A 53 -4.92 0.79 11.64
CA VAL A 53 -4.59 -0.45 10.92
C VAL A 53 -3.10 -0.77 11.00
N PHE A 54 -2.27 0.26 10.88
CA PHE A 54 -0.82 0.20 11.07
C PHE A 54 -0.42 1.11 12.24
N PRO A 55 -0.47 0.61 13.47
CA PRO A 55 -0.02 1.36 14.63
C PRO A 55 1.50 1.51 14.65
N ASN A 56 1.98 2.58 15.28
CA ASN A 56 3.40 2.71 15.58
C ASN A 56 3.77 1.72 16.70
N LEU A 57 4.64 0.75 16.41
CA LEU A 57 5.07 -0.28 17.34
C LEU A 57 6.38 0.04 18.08
N SER A 58 7.06 1.15 17.75
CA SER A 58 8.35 1.50 18.37
C SER A 58 8.21 1.85 19.86
N SER A 59 7.02 2.27 20.29
CA SER A 59 6.67 2.48 21.69
C SER A 59 6.10 1.20 22.31
N ALA A 60 6.91 0.13 22.29
CA ALA A 60 6.58 -1.14 22.93
C ALA A 60 6.17 -0.91 24.41
N GLY A 61 4.95 -1.35 24.76
CA GLY A 61 4.44 -1.35 26.15
C GLY A 61 3.44 -0.26 26.52
N LYS A 62 3.23 0.78 25.69
CA LYS A 62 2.13 1.75 25.87
C LYS A 62 1.16 1.60 24.70
N ARG A 63 -0.15 1.80 24.93
CA ARG A 63 -1.18 1.72 23.87
C ARG A 63 -0.63 2.39 22.61
N ALA A 64 -0.57 1.66 21.50
CA ALA A 64 -0.12 2.20 20.24
C ALA A 64 -1.20 3.14 19.68
N THR A 65 -1.24 4.35 20.24
CA THR A 65 -2.27 5.37 20.01
C THR A 65 -2.04 6.15 18.73
N ASN A 66 -0.83 6.08 18.18
CA ASN A 66 -0.42 6.79 16.98
C ASN A 66 -0.32 5.83 15.80
N HIS A 67 -0.66 6.33 14.61
CA HIS A 67 -0.41 5.64 13.36
C HIS A 67 1.10 5.62 13.07
N MET A 68 1.54 4.63 12.30
CA MET A 68 2.90 4.59 11.78
C MET A 68 3.16 5.83 10.89
N SER A 69 4.26 6.54 11.14
CA SER A 69 4.63 7.73 10.38
C SER A 69 5.18 7.36 8.99
N ALA A 70 5.13 8.29 8.05
CA ALA A 70 5.72 8.10 6.72
C ALA A 70 7.23 7.81 6.76
N ASP A 71 7.95 8.42 7.72
CA ASP A 71 9.38 8.19 7.91
C ASP A 71 9.66 6.76 8.42
N CYS A 72 8.81 6.26 9.32
CA CYS A 72 8.89 4.88 9.78
C CYS A 72 8.64 3.91 8.62
N VAL A 73 7.61 4.13 7.80
CA VAL A 73 7.37 3.33 6.58
C VAL A 73 8.59 3.32 5.67
N ARG A 74 9.21 4.49 5.44
CA ARG A 74 10.40 4.60 4.59
C ARG A 74 11.59 3.83 5.17
N SER A 75 11.84 3.97 6.47
CA SER A 75 12.91 3.27 7.18
C SER A 75 12.76 1.75 7.13
N GLU A 76 11.57 1.24 7.45
CA GLU A 76 11.27 -0.19 7.41
C GLU A 76 11.40 -0.75 5.98
N SER A 77 10.87 -0.02 5.00
CA SER A 77 10.99 -0.41 3.59
C SER A 77 12.45 -0.47 3.16
N TRP A 78 13.27 0.50 3.57
CA TRP A 78 14.70 0.55 3.24
C TRP A 78 15.44 -0.64 3.83
N GLN A 79 15.15 -0.99 5.08
CA GLN A 79 15.76 -2.14 5.73
C GLN A 79 15.41 -3.46 5.02
N VAL A 80 14.14 -3.64 4.63
CA VAL A 80 13.70 -4.82 3.87
C VAL A 80 14.40 -4.89 2.51
N LEU A 81 14.39 -3.80 1.73
CA LEU A 81 15.04 -3.79 0.42
C LEU A 81 16.54 -4.04 0.51
N THR A 82 17.22 -3.42 1.49
CA THR A 82 18.66 -3.62 1.71
C THR A 82 18.96 -5.08 2.07
N THR A 83 18.11 -5.72 2.89
CA THR A 83 18.23 -7.14 3.24
C THR A 83 18.07 -8.04 2.01
N CYS A 84 17.23 -7.63 1.06
CA CYS A 84 17.06 -8.30 -0.23
C CYS A 84 18.15 -7.95 -1.26
N GLY A 85 19.17 -7.15 -0.91
CA GLY A 85 20.22 -6.72 -1.84
C GLY A 85 19.81 -5.63 -2.83
N ILE A 86 18.64 -5.00 -2.61
CA ILE A 86 18.12 -3.92 -3.46
C ILE A 86 18.53 -2.58 -2.87
N ILE A 87 19.55 -1.95 -3.45
CA ILE A 87 20.07 -0.66 -3.02
C ILE A 87 19.52 0.42 -3.96
N GLN A 88 18.29 0.88 -3.70
CA GLN A 88 17.65 1.96 -4.48
C GLN A 88 17.01 3.00 -3.55
N ALA A 89 17.08 4.27 -3.94
CA ALA A 89 16.46 5.37 -3.20
C ALA A 89 14.94 5.15 -3.09
N LEU A 90 14.46 4.88 -1.88
CA LEU A 90 13.06 4.57 -1.64
C LEU A 90 12.23 5.86 -1.57
N THR A 91 11.33 6.01 -2.55
CA THR A 91 10.20 6.94 -2.44
C THR A 91 8.91 6.15 -2.34
N THR A 92 7.92 6.65 -1.60
CA THR A 92 6.59 6.02 -1.52
C THR A 92 5.89 5.97 -2.88
N HIS A 93 6.34 6.79 -3.83
CA HIS A 93 5.88 6.78 -5.22
C HIS A 93 6.31 5.53 -6.00
N LEU A 94 7.35 4.81 -5.58
CA LEU A 94 7.81 3.60 -6.26
C LEU A 94 6.73 2.53 -6.36
N PHE A 95 5.91 2.35 -5.32
CA PHE A 95 4.81 1.39 -5.34
C PHE A 95 3.72 1.77 -6.34
N GLN A 96 3.41 3.08 -6.46
CA GLN A 96 2.43 3.56 -7.43
C GLN A 96 2.95 3.43 -8.86
N GLY A 97 4.23 3.79 -9.08
CA GLY A 97 4.90 3.65 -10.37
C GLY A 97 4.98 2.20 -10.82
N GLY A 98 5.50 1.31 -9.96
CA GLY A 98 5.61 -0.12 -10.26
C GLY A 98 4.26 -0.77 -10.56
N ALA A 99 3.21 -0.44 -9.80
CA ALA A 99 1.86 -0.94 -10.06
C ALA A 99 1.33 -0.48 -11.43
N ALA A 100 1.57 0.77 -11.82
CA ALA A 100 1.18 1.28 -13.12
C ALA A 100 1.98 0.68 -14.27
N THR A 101 3.30 0.55 -14.13
CA THR A 101 4.16 -0.16 -15.09
C THR A 101 3.63 -1.58 -15.32
N THR A 102 3.37 -2.31 -14.24
CA THR A 102 2.83 -3.68 -14.30
C THR A 102 1.47 -3.73 -15.00
N ALA A 103 0.60 -2.75 -14.74
CA ALA A 103 -0.71 -2.67 -15.39
C ALA A 103 -0.58 -2.39 -16.89
N THR A 104 0.32 -1.48 -17.28
CA THR A 104 0.60 -1.17 -18.69
C THR A 104 1.20 -2.37 -19.43
N GLU A 105 2.15 -3.08 -18.83
CA GLU A 105 2.74 -4.32 -19.38
C GLU A 105 1.68 -5.41 -19.60
N ARG A 106 0.65 -5.45 -18.76
CA ARG A 106 -0.52 -6.35 -18.89
C ARG A 106 -1.58 -5.84 -19.87
N GLY A 107 -1.31 -4.76 -20.60
CA GLY A 107 -2.21 -4.22 -21.61
C GLY A 107 -3.39 -3.40 -21.07
N VAL A 108 -3.34 -2.97 -19.80
CA VAL A 108 -4.38 -2.09 -19.25
C VAL A 108 -4.29 -0.72 -19.94
N PRO A 109 -5.39 -0.18 -20.50
CA PRO A 109 -5.37 1.12 -21.16
C PRO A 109 -4.88 2.24 -20.24
N ALA A 110 -4.09 3.17 -20.80
CA ALA A 110 -3.48 4.27 -20.05
C ALA A 110 -4.50 5.09 -19.26
N TRP A 111 -5.69 5.36 -19.82
CA TRP A 111 -6.75 6.10 -19.12
C TRP A 111 -7.23 5.38 -17.85
N ALA A 112 -7.28 4.05 -17.85
CA ALA A 112 -7.71 3.25 -16.70
C ALA A 112 -6.61 3.21 -15.62
N VAL A 113 -5.35 3.09 -16.04
CA VAL A 113 -4.19 3.22 -15.15
C VAL A 113 -4.15 4.60 -14.48
N MET A 114 -4.37 5.67 -15.25
CA MET A 114 -4.44 7.04 -14.73
C MET A 114 -5.61 7.25 -13.77
N ALA A 115 -6.79 6.73 -14.09
CA ALA A 115 -7.95 6.81 -13.20
C ALA A 115 -7.69 6.09 -11.86
N ALA A 116 -7.05 4.92 -11.90
CA ALA A 116 -6.71 4.16 -10.70
C ALA A 116 -5.67 4.87 -9.81
N GLY A 117 -4.64 5.46 -10.43
CA GLY A 117 -3.59 6.26 -9.76
C GLY A 117 -4.02 7.68 -9.39
N CYS A 118 -5.21 8.12 -9.82
CA CYS A 118 -5.70 9.49 -9.69
C CYS A 118 -4.74 10.54 -10.29
N TRP A 119 -4.09 10.20 -11.42
CA TRP A 119 -3.18 11.10 -12.12
C TRP A 119 -3.92 12.02 -13.11
N LYS A 120 -3.51 13.30 -13.15
CA LYS A 120 -4.11 14.33 -14.01
C LYS A 120 -3.46 14.43 -15.39
N SER A 121 -2.24 13.93 -15.55
CA SER A 121 -1.50 13.97 -16.82
C SER A 121 -0.55 12.77 -16.94
N LEU A 122 -0.21 12.41 -18.18
CA LEU A 122 0.73 11.32 -18.50
C LEU A 122 2.19 11.65 -18.11
N GLY A 123 2.51 12.91 -17.78
CA GLY A 123 3.86 13.35 -17.44
C GLY A 123 4.31 13.03 -16.01
N GLY A 124 3.47 12.39 -15.19
CA GLY A 124 3.80 12.05 -13.79
C GLY A 124 4.67 10.80 -13.60
N PHE A 125 5.24 10.24 -14.69
CA PHE A 125 5.99 8.98 -14.71
C PHE A 125 7.51 9.14 -14.86
N GLN A 126 8.03 10.37 -14.86
CA GLN A 126 9.47 10.62 -14.95
C GLN A 126 10.13 10.74 -13.58
#